data_AF-A0A183HRB7-F1
#
_entry.id   AF-A0A183HRB7-F1
#
_cell.length_a   1.000
_cell.length_b   1.000
_cell.length_c   1.000
_cell.angle_alpha   90.00
_cell.angle_beta   90.00
_cell.angle_gamma   90.00
#
_symmetry.space_group_name_H-M   'P 1'
#
loop_
_entity.id
_entity.type
_entity.pdbx_description
1 polymer ?
#
loop_
_entity_poly.entity_id
_entity_poly.type
_entity_poly.pdbx_seq_one_letter_code
_entity_poly.pdbx_strand_id
1 'polypeptide(L)'
;LQSYEFPLFVVSCHYGIKYLFAVIIRFIIEYRADRRTRISFKDQLMWLVPIGICASLEIGLSNWGLKYVTVSFFTMAKSSSILFMVAFALLLNLERWRPVLVISTGLITFGLLLFTWRSALFELRGLLLIELAAACTGLRWTVSQIVMQGEQKLLKHPLDMVAYVQPWMFLAILPLFFIYEGNR
;
A
#
# COMPACT_ATOMS: atom_id res chain seq x y z
N LEU A 1 26.73 2.17 1.97
CA LEU A 1 25.31 2.27 2.34
C LEU A 1 24.94 3.74 2.33
N GLN A 2 24.06 4.17 1.42
CA GLN A 2 23.63 5.56 1.37
C GLN A 2 22.58 5.76 2.47
N SER A 3 23.02 6.35 3.58
CA SER A 3 22.19 6.72 4.72
C SER A 3 21.23 7.82 4.30
N TYR A 4 20.04 7.45 3.84
CA TYR A 4 18.91 8.38 3.81
C TYR A 4 18.54 8.68 5.25
N GLU A 5 18.90 9.86 5.73
CA GLU A 5 18.67 10.23 7.13
C GLU A 5 17.19 10.43 7.45
N PHE A 6 16.34 10.69 6.43
CA PHE A 6 14.91 10.99 6.60
C PHE A 6 14.01 10.38 5.48
N PRO A 7 13.89 9.03 5.39
CA PRO A 7 13.07 8.38 4.37
C PRO A 7 11.57 8.74 4.43
N LEU A 8 10.99 8.94 5.61
CA LEU A 8 9.57 9.28 5.78
C LEU A 8 9.29 10.75 5.41
N PHE A 9 10.23 11.66 5.67
CA PHE A 9 10.15 13.02 5.16
C PHE A 9 10.06 13.05 3.63
N VAL A 10 10.93 12.30 2.96
CA VAL A 10 10.93 12.21 1.49
C VAL A 10 9.59 11.69 0.98
N VAL A 11 9.03 10.65 1.60
CA VAL A 11 7.69 10.12 1.24
C VAL A 11 6.61 11.18 1.45
N SER A 12 6.65 11.91 2.56
CA SER A 12 5.68 12.98 2.87
C SER A 12 5.72 14.10 1.83
N CYS A 13 6.93 14.51 1.39
CA CYS A 13 7.11 15.46 0.29
C CYS A 13 6.54 14.93 -1.03
N HIS A 14 6.81 13.67 -1.37
CA HIS A 14 6.23 13.04 -2.57
C HIS A 14 4.71 13.00 -2.52
N TYR A 15 4.12 12.77 -1.34
CA TYR A 15 2.68 12.80 -1.15
C TYR A 15 2.09 14.20 -1.35
N GLY A 16 2.77 15.24 -0.85
CA GLY A 16 2.39 16.63 -1.08
C GLY A 16 2.43 17.00 -2.57
N ILE A 17 3.49 16.63 -3.28
CA ILE A 17 3.63 16.89 -4.72
C ILE A 17 2.54 16.15 -5.51
N LYS A 18 2.33 14.86 -5.24
CA LYS A 18 1.25 14.07 -5.88
C LYS A 18 -0.12 14.68 -5.65
N TYR A 19 -0.38 15.18 -4.44
CA TYR A 19 -1.63 15.84 -4.11
C TYR A 19 -1.79 17.14 -4.91
N LEU A 20 -0.76 17.98 -4.98
CA LEU A 20 -0.78 19.23 -5.75
C LEU A 20 -1.08 18.95 -7.24
N PHE A 21 -0.37 17.99 -7.84
CA PHE A 21 -0.62 17.57 -9.22
C PHE A 21 -2.04 17.05 -9.40
N ALA A 22 -2.53 16.21 -8.50
CA ALA A 22 -3.89 15.67 -8.58
C ALA A 22 -4.96 16.77 -8.50
N VAL A 23 -4.78 17.78 -7.65
CA VAL A 23 -5.67 18.95 -7.54
C VAL A 23 -5.63 19.79 -8.81
N ILE A 24 -4.44 20.09 -9.35
CA ILE A 24 -4.29 20.87 -10.59
C ILE A 24 -4.97 20.15 -11.76
N ILE A 25 -4.70 18.86 -11.94
CA ILE A 25 -5.29 18.08 -13.04
C ILE A 25 -6.80 18.02 -12.87
N ARG A 26 -7.30 17.81 -11.64
CA ARG A 26 -8.73 17.79 -11.38
C ARG A 26 -9.39 19.14 -11.68
N PHE A 27 -8.75 20.25 -11.31
CA PHE A 27 -9.23 21.59 -11.64
C PHE A 27 -9.31 21.81 -13.15
N ILE A 28 -8.28 21.41 -13.91
CA ILE A 28 -8.28 21.49 -15.38
C ILE A 28 -9.38 20.61 -15.99
N ILE A 29 -9.59 19.41 -15.46
CA ILE A 29 -10.62 18.49 -15.96
C ILE A 29 -12.02 19.02 -15.63
N GLU A 30 -12.27 19.54 -14.44
CA GLU A 30 -13.56 20.11 -14.02
C GLU A 30 -13.86 21.44 -14.74
N TYR A 31 -12.82 22.13 -15.22
CA TYR A 31 -12.95 23.26 -16.14
C TYR A 31 -13.27 22.85 -17.58
N ARG A 32 -12.76 21.70 -18.05
CA ARG A 32 -12.94 21.21 -19.43
C ARG A 32 -14.14 20.26 -19.64
N ALA A 33 -14.60 19.59 -18.59
CA ALA A 33 -15.65 18.58 -18.63
C ALA A 33 -16.64 18.77 -17.46
N ASP A 34 -17.87 18.27 -17.64
CA ASP A 34 -18.93 18.38 -16.65
C ASP A 34 -18.58 17.71 -15.30
N ARG A 35 -19.27 18.14 -14.24
CA ARG A 35 -18.96 17.93 -12.81
C ARG A 35 -18.56 16.49 -12.48
N ARG A 36 -17.32 16.31 -11.99
CA ARG A 36 -16.91 15.04 -11.37
C ARG A 36 -17.69 14.79 -10.08
N THR A 37 -18.15 13.56 -9.90
CA THR A 37 -18.89 13.13 -8.70
C THR A 37 -18.06 13.37 -7.45
N ARG A 38 -18.58 14.21 -6.54
CA ARG A 38 -18.01 14.40 -5.22
C ARG A 38 -18.43 13.23 -4.33
N ILE A 39 -17.44 12.57 -3.72
CA ILE A 39 -17.70 11.47 -2.78
C ILE A 39 -18.17 12.05 -1.45
N SER A 40 -19.13 11.40 -0.81
CA SER A 40 -19.54 11.75 0.56
C SER A 40 -18.39 11.56 1.54
N PHE A 41 -18.23 12.47 2.49
CA PHE A 41 -17.18 12.39 3.51
C PHE A 41 -17.26 11.08 4.32
N LYS A 42 -18.47 10.55 4.53
CA LYS A 42 -18.67 9.25 5.21
C LYS A 42 -18.04 8.10 4.43
N ASP A 43 -18.22 8.07 3.12
CA ASP A 43 -17.64 7.01 2.27
C ASP A 43 -16.13 7.16 2.16
N GLN A 44 -15.62 8.40 2.18
CA GLN A 44 -14.18 8.65 2.26
C GLN A 44 -13.58 8.08 3.54
N LEU A 45 -14.23 8.31 4.68
CA LEU A 45 -13.78 7.79 5.97
C LEU A 45 -13.89 6.25 6.03
N MET A 46 -14.94 5.67 5.48
CA MET A 46 -15.14 4.22 5.51
C MET A 46 -14.18 3.47 4.60
N TRP A 47 -13.90 3.98 3.40
CA TRP A 47 -13.18 3.23 2.36
C TRP A 47 -11.77 3.74 2.06
N LEU A 48 -11.53 5.05 2.14
CA LEU A 48 -10.22 5.64 1.76
C LEU A 48 -9.26 5.74 2.93
N VAL A 49 -9.76 5.93 4.15
CA VAL A 49 -8.91 5.97 5.36
C VAL A 49 -8.21 4.64 5.63
N PRO A 50 -8.87 3.46 5.53
CA PRO A 50 -8.17 2.18 5.65
C PRO A 50 -7.01 2.03 4.67
N ILE A 51 -7.17 2.52 3.43
CA ILE A 51 -6.12 2.53 2.40
C ILE A 51 -4.95 3.41 2.85
N GLY A 52 -5.24 4.62 3.35
CA GLY A 52 -4.25 5.56 3.85
C GLY A 52 -3.45 5.01 5.04
N ILE A 53 -4.13 4.38 5.99
CA ILE A 53 -3.51 3.75 7.16
C ILE A 53 -2.64 2.57 6.73
N CYS A 54 -3.16 1.66 5.90
CA CYS A 54 -2.40 0.51 5.41
C CYS A 54 -1.16 0.93 4.63
N ALA A 55 -1.26 1.98 3.80
CA ALA A 55 -0.12 2.52 3.06
C ALA A 55 0.97 3.07 4.00
N SER A 56 0.56 3.82 5.01
CA SER A 56 1.48 4.46 5.95
C SER A 56 2.17 3.43 6.84
N LEU A 57 1.42 2.45 7.35
CA LEU A 57 1.95 1.31 8.09
C LEU A 57 2.90 0.47 7.23
N GLU A 58 2.52 0.17 5.98
CA GLU A 58 3.37 -0.52 5.01
C GLU A 58 4.73 0.17 4.88
N ILE A 59 4.74 1.50 4.74
CA ILE A 59 5.98 2.28 4.56
C ILE A 59 6.79 2.33 5.85
N GLY A 60 6.16 2.57 7.00
CA GLY A 60 6.85 2.59 8.30
C GLY A 60 7.49 1.24 8.63
N LEU A 61 6.73 0.15 8.51
CA LEU A 61 7.21 -1.21 8.76
C LEU A 61 8.30 -1.63 7.77
N SER A 62 8.19 -1.23 6.50
CA SER A 62 9.24 -1.50 5.50
C SER A 62 10.55 -0.80 5.84
N ASN A 63 10.50 0.48 6.22
CA ASN A 63 11.68 1.24 6.63
C ASN A 63 12.29 0.69 7.93
N TRP A 64 11.45 0.21 8.86
CA TRP A 64 11.95 -0.43 10.08
C TRP A 64 12.60 -1.78 9.78
N GLY A 65 11.96 -2.62 8.95
CA GLY A 65 12.49 -3.92 8.52
C GLY A 65 13.85 -3.80 7.82
N LEU A 66 14.03 -2.78 6.97
CA LEU A 66 15.29 -2.49 6.29
C LEU A 66 16.47 -2.16 7.22
N LYS A 67 16.23 -1.86 8.52
CA LYS A 67 17.30 -1.72 9.51
C LYS A 67 17.89 -3.06 9.96
N TYR A 68 17.16 -4.15 9.77
CA TYR A 68 17.56 -5.50 10.21
C TYR A 68 17.99 -6.39 9.04
N VAL A 69 17.49 -6.12 7.82
CA VAL A 69 17.75 -7.00 6.66
C VAL A 69 18.47 -6.28 5.54
N THR A 70 19.06 -7.06 4.62
CA THR A 70 19.61 -6.52 3.38
C THR A 70 18.49 -6.06 2.43
N VAL A 71 18.78 -5.07 1.59
CA VAL A 71 17.83 -4.57 0.56
C VAL A 71 17.39 -5.70 -0.38
N SER A 72 18.29 -6.63 -0.69
CA SER A 72 17.98 -7.82 -1.47
C SER A 72 16.92 -8.64 -0.75
N PHE A 73 17.16 -9.07 0.49
CA PHE A 73 16.21 -9.86 1.28
C PHE A 73 14.86 -9.16 1.44
N PHE A 74 14.89 -7.84 1.70
CA PHE A 74 13.69 -7.02 1.72
C PHE A 74 12.89 -7.12 0.43
N THR A 75 13.54 -7.02 -0.72
CA THR A 75 12.88 -7.06 -2.03
C THR A 75 12.20 -8.41 -2.28
N MET A 76 12.84 -9.53 -1.93
CA MET A 76 12.18 -10.82 -2.14
C MET A 76 11.08 -11.08 -1.10
N ALA A 77 11.32 -10.80 0.18
CA ALA A 77 10.28 -10.94 1.20
C ALA A 77 9.07 -10.08 0.86
N LYS A 78 9.27 -8.83 0.41
CA LYS A 78 8.16 -7.93 0.02
C LYS A 78 7.36 -8.44 -1.19
N SER A 79 7.93 -9.27 -2.05
CA SER A 79 7.20 -9.90 -3.16
C SER A 79 6.09 -10.86 -2.70
N SER A 80 6.13 -11.31 -1.44
CA SER A 80 5.07 -12.08 -0.79
C SER A 80 3.74 -11.31 -0.69
N SER A 81 3.76 -9.98 -0.85
CA SER A 81 2.56 -9.13 -0.84
C SER A 81 1.47 -9.58 -1.82
N ILE A 82 1.85 -10.23 -2.92
CA ILE A 82 0.91 -10.80 -3.90
C ILE A 82 0.11 -11.95 -3.26
N LEU A 83 0.74 -12.78 -2.43
CA LEU A 83 0.05 -13.87 -1.71
C LEU A 83 -1.01 -13.31 -0.76
N PHE A 84 -0.66 -12.25 -0.01
CA PHE A 84 -1.62 -11.55 0.85
C PHE A 84 -2.74 -10.90 0.05
N MET A 85 -2.44 -10.29 -1.09
CA MET A 85 -3.44 -9.69 -1.98
C MET A 85 -4.47 -10.74 -2.44
N VAL A 86 -4.01 -11.90 -2.92
CA VAL A 86 -4.89 -13.01 -3.33
C VAL A 86 -5.67 -13.56 -2.14
N ALA A 87 -5.02 -13.75 -0.98
CA ALA A 87 -5.68 -14.23 0.22
C ALA A 87 -6.81 -13.29 0.67
N PHE A 88 -6.57 -11.97 0.72
CA PHE A 88 -7.61 -10.99 1.06
C PHE A 88 -8.68 -10.87 -0.02
N ALA A 89 -8.34 -10.97 -1.30
CA ALA A 89 -9.31 -10.96 -2.40
C ALA A 89 -10.28 -12.16 -2.31
N LEU A 90 -9.77 -13.35 -1.97
CA LEU A 90 -10.59 -14.54 -1.74
C LEU A 90 -11.41 -14.41 -0.45
N LEU A 91 -10.81 -13.95 0.65
CA LEU A 91 -11.48 -13.79 1.95
C LEU A 91 -12.67 -12.82 1.87
N LEU A 92 -12.51 -11.73 1.13
CA LEU A 92 -13.54 -10.73 0.90
C LEU A 92 -14.48 -11.09 -0.28
N ASN A 93 -14.34 -12.29 -0.84
CA ASN A 93 -15.12 -12.80 -1.99
C ASN A 93 -15.10 -11.87 -3.22
N LEU A 94 -14.02 -11.11 -3.43
CA LEU A 94 -13.84 -10.32 -4.65
C LEU A 94 -13.56 -11.21 -5.86
N GLU A 95 -12.88 -12.33 -5.64
CA GLU A 95 -12.48 -13.24 -6.71
C GLU A 95 -13.04 -14.64 -6.46
N ARG A 96 -13.49 -15.29 -7.54
CA ARG A 96 -14.05 -16.64 -7.45
C ARG A 96 -12.93 -17.67 -7.37
N TRP A 97 -13.11 -18.69 -6.55
CA TRP A 97 -12.21 -19.84 -6.49
C TRP A 97 -12.04 -20.45 -7.89
N ARG A 98 -10.81 -20.36 -8.42
CA ARG A 98 -10.41 -20.94 -9.70
C ARG A 98 -9.14 -21.75 -9.48
N PRO A 99 -9.03 -22.96 -10.06
CA PRO A 99 -7.83 -23.80 -9.89
C PRO A 99 -6.55 -23.10 -10.39
N VAL A 100 -6.66 -22.24 -11.40
CA VAL A 100 -5.53 -21.42 -11.90
C VAL A 100 -4.95 -20.51 -10.81
N LEU A 101 -5.80 -19.89 -9.97
CA LEU A 101 -5.35 -19.03 -8.86
C LEU A 101 -4.62 -19.83 -7.79
N VAL A 102 -5.08 -21.05 -7.51
CA VAL A 102 -4.44 -21.93 -6.53
C VAL A 102 -3.05 -22.35 -7.04
N ILE A 103 -2.95 -22.73 -8.31
CA ILE A 103 -1.68 -23.13 -8.93
C ILE A 103 -0.70 -21.95 -8.96
N SER A 104 -1.12 -20.76 -9.39
CA SER A 104 -0.25 -19.59 -9.44
C SER A 104 0.22 -19.16 -8.04
N THR A 105 -0.69 -19.13 -7.06
CA THR A 105 -0.37 -18.82 -5.66
C THR A 105 0.59 -19.85 -5.07
N GLY A 106 0.39 -21.13 -5.38
CA GLY A 106 1.28 -22.22 -4.97
C GLY A 106 2.69 -22.06 -5.56
N LEU A 107 2.80 -21.70 -6.84
CA LEU A 107 4.08 -21.48 -7.50
C LEU A 107 4.84 -20.28 -6.89
N ILE A 108 4.14 -19.17 -6.59
CA ILE A 108 4.73 -18.01 -5.93
C ILE A 108 5.20 -18.39 -4.51
N THR A 109 4.36 -19.11 -3.76
CA THR A 109 4.70 -19.57 -2.40
C THR A 109 5.93 -20.48 -2.41
N PHE A 110 6.01 -21.41 -3.37
CA PHE A 110 7.17 -22.29 -3.52
C PHE A 110 8.45 -21.52 -3.86
N GLY A 111 8.38 -20.58 -4.80
CA GLY A 111 9.50 -19.71 -5.13
C GLY A 111 9.99 -18.89 -3.94
N LEU A 112 9.05 -18.36 -3.14
CA LEU A 112 9.37 -17.62 -1.92
C LEU A 112 10.03 -18.51 -0.87
N LEU A 113 9.52 -19.72 -0.63
CA LEU A 113 10.08 -20.67 0.34
C LEU A 113 11.52 -21.05 0.01
N LEU A 114 11.80 -21.38 -1.26
CA LEU A 114 13.16 -21.66 -1.74
C LEU A 114 14.11 -20.49 -1.48
N PHE A 115 13.60 -19.28 -1.66
CA PHE A 115 14.38 -18.07 -1.45
C PHE A 115 14.64 -17.78 0.04
N THR A 116 13.61 -17.91 0.87
CA THR A 116 13.67 -17.53 2.28
C THR A 116 14.35 -18.58 3.16
N TRP A 117 14.48 -19.84 2.71
CA TRP A 117 14.97 -20.96 3.51
C TRP A 117 16.29 -20.69 4.25
N ARG A 118 17.27 -20.12 3.55
CA ARG A 118 18.61 -19.87 4.13
C ARG A 118 18.70 -18.56 4.91
N SER A 119 17.88 -17.57 4.53
CA SER A 119 17.99 -16.19 5.04
C SER A 119 17.05 -15.90 6.22
N ALA A 120 15.93 -16.63 6.34
CA ALA A 120 14.96 -16.46 7.42
C ALA A 120 15.50 -16.84 8.82
N LEU A 121 16.50 -17.73 8.87
CA LEU A 121 17.11 -18.20 10.11
C LEU A 121 17.93 -17.12 10.84
N PHE A 122 18.44 -16.12 10.12
CA PHE A 122 19.36 -15.13 10.69
C PHE A 122 18.67 -13.82 11.12
N GLU A 123 17.55 -13.43 10.49
CA GLU A 123 16.95 -12.11 10.69
C GLU A 123 15.40 -12.17 10.88
N LEU A 124 14.93 -13.06 11.75
CA LEU A 124 13.49 -13.31 11.99
C LEU A 124 12.70 -12.02 12.30
N ARG A 125 13.28 -11.09 13.07
CA ARG A 125 12.62 -9.81 13.42
C ARG A 125 12.37 -8.95 12.18
N GLY A 126 13.36 -8.84 11.31
CA GLY A 126 13.22 -8.10 10.06
C GLY A 126 12.23 -8.75 9.10
N LEU A 127 12.25 -10.09 9.01
CA LEU A 127 11.27 -10.85 8.23
C LEU A 127 9.84 -10.58 8.70
N LEU A 128 9.55 -10.68 10.00
CA LEU A 128 8.20 -10.42 10.54
C LEU A 128 7.70 -9.00 10.23
N LEU A 129 8.56 -7.99 10.35
CA LEU A 129 8.20 -6.61 10.00
C LEU A 129 7.86 -6.46 8.51
N ILE A 130 8.61 -7.13 7.63
CA ILE A 130 8.42 -7.05 6.17
C ILE A 130 7.19 -7.83 5.75
N GLU A 131 6.93 -8.99 6.33
CA GLU A 131 5.71 -9.77 6.06
C GLU A 131 4.48 -9.01 6.56
N LEU A 132 4.53 -8.36 7.72
CA LEU A 132 3.45 -7.48 8.17
C LEU A 132 3.25 -6.30 7.21
N ALA A 133 4.35 -5.69 6.75
CA ALA A 133 4.27 -4.64 5.74
C ALA A 133 3.66 -5.16 4.43
N ALA A 134 3.98 -6.39 4.01
CA ALA A 134 3.46 -7.05 2.81
C ALA A 134 1.96 -7.37 2.96
N ALA A 135 1.51 -7.76 4.15
CA ALA A 135 0.09 -7.92 4.46
C ALA A 135 -0.65 -6.58 4.35
N CYS A 136 -0.09 -5.49 4.89
CA CYS A 136 -0.65 -4.15 4.70
C CYS A 136 -0.73 -3.74 3.22
N THR A 137 0.29 -4.08 2.41
CA THR A 137 0.26 -3.87 0.95
C THR A 137 -0.89 -4.64 0.31
N GLY A 138 -1.03 -5.93 0.63
CA GLY A 138 -2.10 -6.78 0.12
C GLY A 138 -3.47 -6.19 0.44
N LEU A 139 -3.71 -5.86 1.71
CA LEU A 139 -4.97 -5.25 2.15
C LEU A 139 -5.25 -3.92 1.45
N ARG A 140 -4.25 -3.04 1.33
CA ARG A 140 -4.36 -1.75 0.64
C ARG A 140 -4.83 -1.93 -0.81
N TRP A 141 -4.24 -2.88 -1.54
CA TRP A 141 -4.61 -3.16 -2.93
C TRP A 141 -5.99 -3.79 -3.02
N THR A 142 -6.34 -4.74 -2.15
CA THR A 142 -7.68 -5.34 -2.14
C THR A 142 -8.77 -4.32 -1.85
N VAL A 143 -8.59 -3.43 -0.86
CA VAL A 143 -9.56 -2.36 -0.58
C VAL A 143 -9.63 -1.37 -1.76
N SER A 144 -8.49 -1.04 -2.39
CA SER A 144 -8.48 -0.21 -3.60
C SER A 144 -9.26 -0.86 -4.75
N GLN A 145 -9.15 -2.19 -4.89
CA GLN A 145 -9.90 -2.97 -5.86
C GLN A 145 -11.40 -2.90 -5.58
N ILE A 146 -11.85 -3.02 -4.31
CA ILE A 146 -13.27 -2.84 -3.94
C ILE A 146 -13.78 -1.46 -4.37
N VAL A 147 -13.02 -0.41 -4.06
CA VAL A 147 -13.42 0.99 -4.30
C VAL A 147 -13.58 1.29 -5.79
N MET A 148 -12.73 0.72 -6.63
CA MET A 148 -12.70 1.00 -8.07
C MET A 148 -13.48 0.01 -8.94
N GLN A 149 -13.51 -1.26 -8.53
CA GLN A 149 -14.04 -2.38 -9.31
C GLN A 149 -15.24 -3.08 -8.66
N GLY A 150 -15.59 -2.74 -7.42
CA GLY A 150 -16.77 -3.26 -6.74
C GLY A 150 -18.09 -2.81 -7.38
N GLU A 151 -19.19 -3.46 -7.00
CA GLU A 151 -20.49 -3.28 -7.65
C GLU A 151 -21.01 -1.84 -7.63
N GLN A 152 -20.83 -1.12 -6.51
CA GLN A 152 -21.27 0.27 -6.38
C GLN A 152 -20.29 1.30 -6.95
N LYS A 153 -19.11 0.88 -7.44
CA LYS A 153 -17.99 1.73 -7.91
C LYS A 153 -17.98 3.13 -7.30
N LEU A 154 -17.44 3.25 -6.09
CA LEU A 154 -17.31 4.54 -5.41
C LEU A 154 -16.50 5.53 -6.26
N LEU A 155 -15.51 5.02 -7.00
CA LEU A 155 -14.65 5.82 -7.88
C LEU A 155 -14.51 5.17 -9.26
N LYS A 156 -14.90 5.91 -10.30
CA LYS A 156 -14.86 5.44 -11.69
C LYS A 156 -13.51 5.64 -12.37
N HIS A 157 -12.77 6.69 -11.98
CA HIS A 157 -11.53 7.08 -12.64
C HIS A 157 -10.32 6.93 -11.70
N PRO A 158 -9.21 6.29 -12.14
CA PRO A 158 -8.02 6.09 -11.31
C PRO A 158 -7.41 7.40 -10.79
N LEU A 159 -7.48 8.47 -11.58
CA LEU A 159 -7.03 9.79 -11.12
C LEU A 159 -7.79 10.30 -9.89
N ASP A 160 -9.11 10.05 -9.82
CA ASP A 160 -9.89 10.46 -8.64
C ASP A 160 -9.48 9.64 -7.42
N MET A 161 -9.20 8.34 -7.61
CA MET A 161 -8.65 7.49 -6.55
C MET A 161 -7.38 8.06 -5.97
N VAL A 162 -6.41 8.44 -6.81
CA VAL A 162 -5.20 9.09 -6.34
C VAL A 162 -5.53 10.39 -5.63
N ALA A 163 -6.33 11.27 -6.23
CA ALA A 163 -6.65 12.58 -5.66
C ALA A 163 -7.30 12.50 -4.27
N TYR A 164 -8.23 11.56 -4.07
CA TYR A 164 -8.96 11.43 -2.81
C TYR A 164 -8.22 10.61 -1.75
N VAL A 165 -7.40 9.63 -2.12
CA VAL A 165 -6.64 8.80 -1.16
C VAL A 165 -5.38 9.53 -0.67
N GLN A 166 -4.73 10.32 -1.53
CA GLN A 166 -3.48 11.01 -1.22
C GLN A 166 -3.51 11.86 0.08
N PRO A 167 -4.55 12.66 0.38
CA PRO A 167 -4.60 13.40 1.65
C PRO A 167 -4.69 12.48 2.86
N TRP A 168 -5.40 11.35 2.77
CA TRP A 168 -5.49 10.37 3.87
C TRP A 168 -4.18 9.64 4.10
N MET A 169 -3.43 9.32 3.03
CA MET A 169 -2.08 8.76 3.15
C MET A 169 -1.12 9.77 3.81
N PHE A 170 -1.23 11.06 3.46
CA PHE A 170 -0.41 12.10 4.08
C PHE A 170 -0.74 12.24 5.58
N LEU A 171 -2.01 12.32 5.95
CA LEU A 171 -2.42 12.41 7.35
C LEU A 171 -2.00 11.16 8.16
N ALA A 172 -2.09 9.97 7.57
CA ALA A 172 -1.74 8.73 8.25
C ALA A 172 -0.22 8.53 8.42
N ILE A 173 0.62 9.12 7.55
CA ILE A 173 2.09 8.99 7.67
C ILE A 173 2.71 10.01 8.62
N LEU A 174 2.07 11.17 8.84
CA LEU A 174 2.54 12.19 9.79
C LEU A 174 2.85 11.67 11.20
N PRO A 175 1.97 10.90 11.88
CA PRO A 175 2.30 10.38 13.21
C PRO A 175 3.52 9.44 13.20
N LEU A 176 3.67 8.63 12.15
CA LEU A 176 4.86 7.78 11.99
C LEU A 176 6.12 8.61 11.76
N PHE A 177 6.05 9.67 10.96
CA PHE A 177 7.14 10.61 10.77
C PHE A 177 7.59 11.22 12.11
N PHE A 178 6.65 11.76 12.91
CA PHE A 178 7.00 12.34 14.21
C PHE A 178 7.61 11.32 15.19
N ILE A 179 7.09 10.08 15.21
CA ILE A 179 7.59 9.04 16.11
C ILE A 179 9.01 8.57 15.72
N TYR A 180 9.27 8.36 14.42
CA TYR A 180 10.52 7.76 13.95
C TYR A 180 11.62 8.77 13.62
N GLU A 181 11.25 9.93 13.08
CA GLU A 181 12.19 10.95 12.59
C GLU A 181 12.13 12.25 13.41
N GLY A 182 11.03 12.54 14.10
CA GLY A 182 10.88 13.79 14.88
C GLY A 182 11.70 13.87 16.16
N ASN A 183 12.33 12.78 16.60
CA ASN A 183 13.12 12.71 17.84
C ASN A 183 14.63 12.61 17.56
N ARG A 184 15.09 13.04 16.37
CA ARG A 184 16.49 13.10 15.94
C ARG A 184 16.90 14.50 15.54
#